data_AF-A0A3B9UXU2-F1
#
_entry.id   AF-A0A3B9UXU2-F1
#
_cell.length_a   1.000
_cell.length_b   1.000
_cell.length_c   1.000
_cell.angle_alpha   90.00
_cell.angle_beta   90.00
_cell.angle_gamma   90.00
#
_symmetry.space_group_name_H-M   'P 1'
#
loop_
_entity.id
_entity.type
_entity.pdbx_description
1 polymer ?
#
loop_
_entity_poly.entity_id
_entity_poly.type
_entity_poly.pdbx_seq_one_letter_code
_entity_poly.pdbx_strand_id
1 'polypeptide(L)'
;LEPNISLEIAGALHAPTGGIVGPWEYTIALMENAVVNGVRLQLSAEVTSIEKLEDGYTITINDSEKPIYTKYIVNAAGIYADKVHNMVAKPAYTISPRKGQYFVMDKTQGELVKKTIFQCPNEHAKGVLVTPTVH
;
A
#
# COMPACT_ATOMS: atom_id res chain seq x y z
N LEU A 1 29.02 -9.86 -5.10
CA LEU A 1 28.01 -8.77 -5.21
C LEU A 1 27.60 -8.24 -3.84
N GLU A 2 27.50 -9.11 -2.82
CA GLU A 2 27.22 -8.78 -1.42
C GLU A 2 28.13 -9.70 -0.55
N PRO A 3 29.09 -9.17 0.24
CA PRO A 3 30.12 -9.99 0.89
C PRO A 3 29.62 -10.73 2.13
N ASN A 4 28.53 -10.26 2.75
CA ASN A 4 28.05 -10.78 4.04
C ASN A 4 26.92 -11.82 3.91
N ILE A 5 26.79 -12.44 2.73
CA ILE A 5 25.80 -13.50 2.49
C ILE A 5 26.36 -14.84 2.97
N SER A 6 25.47 -15.75 3.41
CA SER A 6 25.85 -17.11 3.80
C SER A 6 26.65 -17.82 2.69
N LEU A 7 27.68 -18.55 3.08
CA LEU A 7 28.48 -19.39 2.17
C LEU A 7 27.72 -20.64 1.71
N GLU A 8 26.55 -20.92 2.29
CA GLU A 8 25.72 -22.09 1.98
C GLU A 8 24.72 -21.84 0.84
N ILE A 9 24.68 -20.63 0.27
CA ILE A 9 23.76 -20.35 -0.84
C ILE A 9 24.13 -21.16 -2.08
N ALA A 10 23.12 -21.73 -2.75
CA ALA A 10 23.33 -22.44 -4.01
C ALA A 10 23.59 -21.48 -5.19
N GLY A 11 23.11 -20.23 -5.07
CA GLY A 11 23.26 -19.21 -6.11
C GLY A 11 22.40 -17.98 -5.83
N ALA A 12 22.47 -17.00 -6.72
CA ALA A 12 21.68 -15.78 -6.64
C ALA A 12 21.26 -15.29 -8.04
N LEU A 13 20.06 -14.70 -8.13
CA LEU A 13 19.60 -13.97 -9.30
C LEU A 13 19.79 -12.47 -9.06
N HIS A 14 20.55 -11.80 -9.91
CA HIS A 14 20.73 -10.35 -9.81
C HIS A 14 19.66 -9.63 -10.64
N ALA A 15 18.82 -8.83 -9.97
CA ALA A 15 17.79 -8.00 -10.58
C ALA A 15 18.20 -6.50 -10.51
N PRO A 16 18.93 -5.98 -11.50
CA PRO A 16 19.51 -4.63 -11.44
C PRO A 16 18.46 -3.50 -11.48
N THR A 17 17.22 -3.81 -11.85
CA THR A 17 16.11 -2.84 -11.91
C THR A 17 15.39 -2.67 -10.57
N GLY A 18 15.77 -3.43 -9.54
CA GLY A 18 15.20 -3.29 -8.19
C GLY A 18 15.59 -1.94 -7.56
N GLY A 19 14.63 -1.30 -6.91
CA GLY A 19 14.83 -0.02 -6.23
C GLY A 19 14.16 -0.01 -4.86
N ILE A 20 14.59 0.94 -4.02
CA ILE A 20 14.02 1.17 -2.68
C ILE A 20 13.49 2.60 -2.67
N VAL A 21 12.28 2.79 -2.17
CA VAL A 21 11.63 4.11 -2.09
C VAL A 21 10.90 4.22 -0.75
N GLY A 22 10.84 5.43 -0.20
CA GLY A 22 9.94 5.76 0.91
C GLY A 22 8.49 5.76 0.41
N PRO A 23 7.66 4.78 0.79
CA PRO A 23 6.32 4.65 0.22
C PRO A 23 5.38 5.79 0.66
N TRP A 24 5.65 6.39 1.81
CA TRP A 24 4.88 7.50 2.35
C TRP A 24 5.11 8.77 1.54
N GLU A 25 6.37 9.15 1.38
CA GLU A 25 6.81 10.31 0.60
C GLU A 25 6.36 10.17 -0.85
N TYR A 26 6.48 8.96 -1.42
CA TYR A 26 6.02 8.68 -2.77
C TYR A 26 4.51 8.92 -2.93
N THR A 27 3.71 8.41 -1.99
CA THR A 27 2.24 8.59 -2.02
C THR A 27 1.85 10.05 -1.83
N ILE A 28 2.50 10.75 -0.90
CA ILE A 28 2.28 12.18 -0.65
C ILE A 28 2.60 12.99 -1.91
N ALA A 29 3.76 12.76 -2.53
CA ALA A 29 4.16 13.48 -3.74
C ALA A 29 3.19 13.27 -4.91
N LEU A 30 2.66 12.05 -5.09
CA LEU A 30 1.63 11.77 -6.10
C LEU A 30 0.33 12.53 -5.82
N MET A 31 -0.10 12.60 -4.56
CA MET A 31 -1.31 13.33 -4.19
C MET A 31 -1.12 14.86 -4.30
N GLU A 32 0.02 15.38 -3.88
CA GLU A 32 0.39 16.79 -4.06
C GLU A 32 0.37 17.16 -5.54
N ASN A 33 0.93 16.32 -6.41
CA ASN A 33 0.86 16.52 -7.85
C ASN A 33 -0.59 16.55 -8.37
N ALA A 34 -1.46 15.66 -7.89
CA ALA A 34 -2.88 15.65 -8.27
C ALA A 34 -3.60 16.94 -7.81
N VAL A 35 -3.33 17.40 -6.59
CA VAL A 35 -3.93 18.62 -6.02
C VAL A 35 -3.49 19.86 -6.81
N VAL A 36 -2.22 19.95 -7.21
CA VAL A 36 -1.71 21.02 -8.09
C VAL A 36 -2.46 21.05 -9.44
N ASN A 37 -2.93 19.88 -9.90
CA ASN A 37 -3.73 19.75 -11.12
C ASN A 37 -5.25 19.88 -10.90
N GLY A 38 -5.68 20.34 -9.73
CA GLY A 38 -7.08 20.68 -9.44
C GLY A 38 -7.91 19.59 -8.76
N VAL A 39 -7.29 18.48 -8.35
CA VAL A 39 -7.97 17.48 -7.51
C VAL A 39 -8.23 18.05 -6.12
N ARG A 40 -9.42 17.80 -5.58
CA ARG A 40 -9.75 18.13 -4.18
C ARG A 40 -9.43 16.94 -3.29
N LEU A 41 -8.50 17.12 -2.35
CA LEU A 41 -8.21 16.15 -1.30
C LEU A 41 -8.99 16.52 -0.04
N GLN A 42 -9.68 15.55 0.55
CA GLN A 42 -10.32 15.68 1.86
C GLN A 42 -9.82 14.56 2.77
N LEU A 43 -9.12 14.95 3.84
CA LEU A 43 -8.61 14.05 4.87
C LEU A 43 -9.61 13.97 6.02
N SER A 44 -9.48 12.95 6.87
CA SER A 44 -10.39 12.70 7.99
C SER A 44 -11.86 12.59 7.57
N ALA A 45 -12.09 12.09 6.35
CA ALA A 45 -13.39 11.93 5.71
C ALA A 45 -13.63 10.44 5.36
N GLU A 46 -13.89 9.64 6.38
CA GLU A 46 -14.33 8.26 6.25
C GLU A 46 -15.69 8.20 5.55
N VAL A 47 -15.78 7.41 4.48
CA VAL A 47 -17.06 7.13 3.81
C VAL A 47 -17.88 6.18 4.69
N THR A 48 -19.07 6.62 5.09
CA THR A 48 -19.96 5.87 5.98
C THR A 48 -21.15 5.25 5.24
N SER A 49 -21.58 5.84 4.12
CA SER A 49 -22.60 5.27 3.23
C SER A 49 -22.41 5.72 1.78
N ILE A 50 -22.89 4.88 0.86
CA ILE A 50 -22.95 5.17 -0.58
C ILE A 50 -24.32 4.77 -1.08
N GLU A 51 -25.03 5.69 -1.74
CA GLU A 51 -26.33 5.45 -2.33
C GLU A 51 -26.25 5.62 -3.85
N LYS A 52 -26.81 4.67 -4.58
CA LYS A 52 -26.91 4.76 -6.04
C LYS A 52 -28.11 5.61 -6.43
N LEU A 53 -27.89 6.59 -7.30
CA LEU A 53 -28.92 7.43 -7.90
C LEU A 53 -29.19 7.00 -9.35
N GLU A 54 -30.14 7.66 -10.00
CA GLU A 54 -30.40 7.50 -11.44
C GLU A 54 -29.19 7.97 -12.29
N ASP A 55 -28.59 9.12 -11.95
CA ASP A 55 -27.38 9.67 -12.62
C ASP A 55 -26.20 9.79 -11.63
N GLY A 56 -25.75 8.66 -11.09
CA GLY A 56 -24.52 8.57 -10.30
C GLY A 56 -24.74 8.07 -8.87
N TYR A 57 -24.09 8.72 -7.92
CA TYR A 57 -24.00 8.30 -6.52
C TYR A 57 -24.00 9.49 -5.56
N THR A 58 -24.58 9.24 -4.39
CA THR A 58 -24.45 10.09 -3.20
C THR A 58 -23.53 9.39 -2.20
N ILE A 59 -22.57 10.11 -1.63
CA ILE A 59 -21.63 9.59 -0.64
C ILE A 59 -21.79 10.40 0.65
N THR A 60 -21.96 9.70 1.77
CA THR A 60 -21.91 10.30 3.11
C THR A 60 -20.55 10.02 3.72
N ILE A 61 -19.99 11.04 4.37
CA ILE A 61 -18.75 10.94 5.13
C ILE A 61 -19.01 11.26 6.61
N ASN A 62 -18.14 10.81 7.51
CA ASN A 62 -18.22 11.17 8.92
C ASN A 62 -18.20 12.71 9.11
N ASP A 63 -18.88 13.16 10.17
CA ASP A 63 -18.86 14.56 10.64
C ASP A 63 -19.24 15.60 9.58
N SER A 64 -20.02 15.21 8.56
CA SER A 64 -20.57 16.10 7.53
C SER A 64 -22.09 15.96 7.43
N GLU A 65 -22.80 17.08 7.50
CA GLU A 65 -24.25 17.13 7.23
C GLU A 65 -24.57 17.13 5.73
N LYS A 66 -23.56 17.39 4.88
CA LYS A 66 -23.74 17.51 3.43
C LYS A 66 -23.12 16.30 2.72
N PRO A 67 -23.90 15.59 1.89
CA PRO A 67 -23.36 14.49 1.10
C PRO A 67 -22.59 15.01 -0.12
N ILE A 68 -21.74 14.14 -0.67
CA ILE A 68 -20.98 14.36 -1.90
C ILE A 68 -21.70 13.67 -3.06
N TYR A 69 -21.92 14.38 -4.16
CA TYR A 69 -22.48 13.83 -5.38
C TYR A 69 -21.38 13.56 -6.41
N THR A 70 -21.41 12.39 -7.03
CA THR A 70 -20.46 12.02 -8.09
C THR A 70 -21.11 11.10 -9.11
N LYS A 71 -20.62 11.11 -10.36
CA LYS A 71 -21.06 10.17 -11.40
C LYS A 71 -20.39 8.80 -11.28
N TYR A 72 -19.16 8.77 -10.77
CA TYR A 72 -18.34 7.57 -10.69
C TYR A 72 -17.61 7.47 -9.35
N ILE A 73 -17.39 6.24 -8.92
CA ILE A 73 -16.64 5.91 -7.71
C ILE A 73 -15.55 4.91 -8.08
N VAL A 74 -14.32 5.18 -7.66
CA VAL A 74 -13.20 4.23 -7.73
C VAL A 74 -12.89 3.79 -6.30
N ASN A 75 -13.12 2.50 -6.01
CA ASN A 75 -12.84 1.95 -4.68
C ASN A 75 -11.36 1.58 -4.55
N ALA A 76 -10.62 2.41 -3.79
CA ALA A 76 -9.21 2.22 -3.46
C ALA A 76 -8.98 2.08 -1.94
N ALA A 77 -9.95 1.57 -1.19
CA ALA A 77 -9.93 1.53 0.28
C ALA A 77 -9.02 0.43 0.90
N GLY A 78 -8.12 -0.16 0.12
CA GLY A 78 -7.17 -1.17 0.59
C GLY A 78 -7.85 -2.35 1.29
N ILE A 79 -7.47 -2.62 2.54
CA ILE A 79 -8.00 -3.74 3.34
C ILE A 79 -9.49 -3.60 3.69
N TYR A 80 -10.10 -2.44 3.43
CA TYR A 80 -11.53 -2.19 3.66
C TYR A 80 -12.33 -2.17 2.35
N ALA A 81 -11.73 -2.53 1.22
CA ALA A 81 -12.39 -2.44 -0.08
C ALA A 81 -13.64 -3.34 -0.18
N ASP A 82 -13.67 -4.49 0.50
CA ASP A 82 -14.87 -5.33 0.63
C ASP A 82 -16.01 -4.62 1.36
N LYS A 83 -15.71 -3.93 2.47
CA LYS A 83 -16.70 -3.16 3.23
C LYS A 83 -17.28 -2.02 2.41
N VAL A 84 -16.45 -1.25 1.71
CA VAL A 84 -16.89 -0.14 0.84
C VAL A 84 -17.70 -0.66 -0.35
N HIS A 85 -17.28 -1.78 -0.95
CA HIS A 85 -18.05 -2.45 -2.01
C HIS A 85 -19.47 -2.79 -1.52
N ASN A 86 -19.58 -3.32 -0.30
CA ASN A 86 -20.86 -3.76 0.27
C ASN A 86 -21.81 -2.61 0.62
N MET A 87 -21.34 -1.34 0.61
CA MET A 87 -22.21 -0.17 0.76
C MET A 87 -23.09 0.07 -0.46
N VAL A 88 -22.63 -0.34 -1.66
CA VAL A 88 -23.31 -0.04 -2.93
C VAL A 88 -23.79 -1.30 -3.67
N ALA A 89 -23.23 -2.46 -3.35
CA ALA A 89 -23.55 -3.73 -3.98
C ALA A 89 -23.77 -4.85 -2.95
N LYS A 90 -24.44 -5.93 -3.38
CA LYS A 90 -24.57 -7.13 -2.54
C LYS A 90 -23.18 -7.70 -2.24
N PRO A 91 -22.92 -8.21 -1.01
CA PRO A 91 -21.64 -8.81 -0.68
C PRO A 91 -21.21 -9.90 -1.68
N ALA A 92 -20.02 -9.73 -2.25
CA ALA A 92 -19.48 -10.61 -3.29
C ALA A 92 -18.13 -11.25 -2.91
N TYR A 93 -17.37 -10.60 -2.01
CA TYR A 93 -16.08 -11.09 -1.53
C TYR A 93 -15.79 -10.54 -0.13
N THR A 94 -14.79 -11.12 0.52
CA THR A 94 -14.26 -10.69 1.81
C THR A 94 -12.74 -10.61 1.75
N ILE A 95 -12.14 -9.63 2.42
CA ILE A 95 -10.70 -9.47 2.53
C ILE A 95 -10.23 -10.03 3.88
N SER A 96 -9.30 -10.99 3.83
CA SER A 96 -8.63 -11.54 5.02
C SER A 96 -7.16 -11.06 5.05
N PRO A 97 -6.85 -9.97 5.78
CA PRO A 97 -5.51 -9.39 5.77
C PRO A 97 -4.50 -10.30 6.48
N ARG A 98 -3.26 -10.31 5.96
CA ARG A 98 -2.12 -10.96 6.63
C ARG A 98 -1.20 -9.89 7.20
N LYS A 99 -0.91 -10.00 8.49
CA LYS A 99 -0.01 -9.08 9.18
C LYS A 99 1.45 -9.50 8.97
N GLY A 100 2.28 -8.55 8.57
CA GLY A 100 3.73 -8.67 8.57
C GLY A 100 4.35 -7.83 9.69
N GLN A 101 5.57 -8.16 10.08
CA GLN A 101 6.37 -7.39 11.03
C GLN A 101 7.77 -7.20 10.48
N TYR A 102 8.39 -6.09 10.82
CA TYR A 102 9.76 -5.76 10.44
C TYR A 102 10.58 -5.53 11.71
N PHE A 103 11.85 -5.93 11.66
CA PHE A 103 12.85 -5.49 12.62
C PHE A 103 13.63 -4.33 11.99
N VAL A 104 13.72 -3.23 12.72
CA VAL A 104 14.57 -2.10 12.33
C VAL A 104 15.87 -2.24 13.12
N MET A 105 16.97 -2.39 12.39
CA MET A 105 18.30 -2.55 12.98
C MET A 105 18.95 -1.20 13.21
N ASP A 106 19.91 -1.15 14.13
CA ASP A 106 20.70 0.05 14.39
C ASP A 106 21.57 0.43 13.16
N LYS A 107 21.94 1.71 13.08
CA LYS A 107 22.78 2.25 11.98
C LYS A 107 24.14 1.56 11.87
N THR A 108 24.66 0.97 12.94
CA THR A 108 25.88 0.13 12.92
C THR A 108 25.76 -1.06 11.97
N GLN A 109 24.54 -1.51 11.63
CA GLN A 109 24.28 -2.57 10.65
C GLN A 109 24.00 -2.04 9.23
N GLY A 110 24.08 -0.72 9.00
CA GLY A 110 23.69 -0.09 7.73
C GLY A 110 24.48 -0.55 6.51
N GLU A 111 25.73 -0.99 6.71
CA GLU A 111 26.60 -1.51 5.64
C GLU A 111 26.59 -3.04 5.53
N LEU A 112 25.72 -3.73 6.28
CA LEU A 112 25.66 -5.20 6.28
C LEU A 112 25.32 -5.74 4.88
N VAL A 113 24.39 -5.09 4.18
CA VAL A 113 24.06 -5.38 2.78
C VAL A 113 23.88 -4.08 2.02
N LYS A 114 24.27 -4.04 0.73
CA LYS A 114 24.12 -2.86 -0.13
C LYS A 114 22.90 -2.93 -1.05
N LYS A 115 22.24 -4.09 -1.11
CA LYS A 115 21.07 -4.37 -1.95
C LYS A 115 20.03 -5.12 -1.13
N THR A 116 18.76 -5.04 -1.56
CA THR A 116 17.71 -5.89 -1.01
C THR A 116 18.01 -7.35 -1.31
N ILE A 117 18.08 -8.17 -0.26
CA ILE A 117 18.28 -9.61 -0.33
C ILE A 117 16.94 -10.27 -0.14
N PHE A 118 16.52 -11.03 -1.14
CA PHE A 118 15.35 -11.89 -1.06
C PHE A 118 15.79 -13.33 -0.87
N GLN A 119 15.18 -14.00 0.10
CA GLN A 119 15.19 -15.45 0.11
C GLN A 119 14.29 -15.99 -1.01
N CYS A 120 14.63 -17.14 -1.56
CA CYS A 120 13.69 -17.86 -2.42
C CYS A 120 12.40 -18.15 -1.62
N PRO A 121 11.22 -18.03 -2.24
CA PRO A 121 9.97 -18.45 -1.62
C PRO A 121 10.07 -19.90 -1.14
N ASN A 122 9.44 -20.18 -0.01
CA ASN A 122 9.27 -21.53 0.50
C ASN A 122 7.78 -21.89 0.55
N GLU A 123 7.47 -23.09 1.03
CA GLU A 123 6.10 -23.60 1.14
C GLU A 123 5.18 -22.75 2.04
N HIS A 124 5.75 -21.95 2.94
CA HIS A 124 4.99 -21.15 3.92
C HIS A 124 4.85 -19.68 3.53
N ALA A 125 5.85 -19.08 2.90
CA ALA A 125 5.88 -17.66 2.61
C ALA A 125 6.81 -17.28 1.45
N LYS A 126 6.70 -16.02 1.02
CA LYS A 126 7.59 -15.40 0.03
C LYS A 126 9.04 -15.22 0.51
N GLY A 127 9.38 -15.68 1.72
CA GLY A 127 10.68 -15.50 2.35
C GLY A 127 10.80 -14.20 3.14
N VAL A 128 11.75 -14.16 4.06
CA VAL A 128 12.13 -12.94 4.77
C VAL A 128 13.14 -12.19 3.91
N LEU A 129 12.99 -10.87 3.81
CA LEU A 129 13.93 -10.01 3.10
C LEU A 129 14.78 -9.21 4.09
N VAL A 130 15.99 -8.87 3.67
CA VAL A 130 16.86 -7.90 4.35
C VAL A 130 17.13 -6.77 3.36
N THR A 131 16.88 -5.53 3.75
CA THR A 131 17.01 -4.38 2.85
C THR A 131 17.61 -3.18 3.57
N PRO A 132 18.48 -2.41 2.89
CA PRO A 132 18.81 -1.05 3.33
C PRO A 132 17.56 -0.18 3.41
N THR A 133 17.61 0.85 4.25
CA THR A 133 16.61 1.94 4.29
C THR A 133 17.03 3.07 3.35
N VAL A 134 16.09 3.95 2.99
CA VAL A 134 16.34 5.15 2.17
C VAL A 134 16.71 6.40 2.99
N HIS A 135 16.70 6.28 4.32
CA HIS A 135 16.99 7.33 5.30
C HIS A 135 17.96 6.83 6.38
#